data_AF-A0A382TU01-F1
#
_entry.id   AF-A0A382TU01-F1
#
_cell.length_a   1.000
_cell.length_b   1.000
_cell.length_c   1.000
_cell.angle_alpha   90.00
_cell.angle_beta   90.00
_cell.angle_gamma   90.00
#
_symmetry.space_group_name_H-M   'P 1'
#
loop_
_entity.id
_entity.type
_entity.pdbx_description
1 polymer ?
#
loop_
_entity_poly.entity_id
_entity_poly.type
_entity_poly.pdbx_seq_one_letter_code
_entity_poly.pdbx_strand_id
1 'polypeptide(L)'
;AVIARTALHGLDMEGTYWSGLGFSGLGAGAMLLLTWVRQRFLWWPLHPIGFPIMTSWVVDWMWFSIFFAWLIKVIILKYGGAAVFTRSRDFFLGLIVGRMFISGGWLVVDYLTGMVSNPIFWI
;
A
#
# COMPACT_ATOMS: atom_id res chain seq x y z
N ALA A 1 -24.60 -34.24 -4.67
CA ALA A 1 -25.43 -33.55 -5.69
C ALA A 1 -25.04 -32.08 -5.88
N VAL A 2 -24.87 -31.29 -4.81
CA VAL A 2 -24.50 -29.85 -4.90
C VAL A 2 -23.12 -29.63 -5.53
N ILE A 3 -22.09 -30.34 -5.07
CA ILE A 3 -20.70 -30.23 -5.58
C ILE A 3 -20.62 -30.52 -7.10
N ALA A 4 -21.40 -31.49 -7.59
CA ALA A 4 -21.44 -31.82 -9.01
C ALA A 4 -22.10 -30.73 -9.87
N ARG A 5 -23.14 -30.03 -9.34
CA ARG A 5 -23.72 -28.86 -10.01
C ARG A 5 -22.78 -27.66 -10.01
N THR A 6 -22.04 -27.44 -8.92
CA THR A 6 -21.06 -26.35 -8.83
C THR A 6 -19.89 -26.58 -9.78
N ALA A 7 -19.43 -27.84 -9.92
CA ALA A 7 -18.41 -28.20 -10.90
C ALA A 7 -18.89 -28.01 -12.35
N LEU A 8 -20.16 -28.33 -12.64
CA LEU A 8 -20.76 -28.09 -13.96
C LEU A 8 -20.90 -26.58 -14.26
N HIS A 9 -21.27 -25.76 -13.27
CA HIS A 9 -21.29 -24.29 -13.41
C HIS A 9 -19.89 -23.67 -13.61
N GLY A 10 -18.82 -24.29 -13.10
CA GLY A 10 -17.45 -23.84 -13.37
C GLY A 10 -16.92 -24.26 -14.75
N LEU A 11 -17.59 -25.24 -15.40
CA LEU A 11 -17.31 -25.70 -16.75
C LEU A 11 -18.15 -24.99 -17.83
N ASP A 12 -19.25 -24.35 -17.42
CA ASP A 12 -19.90 -23.31 -18.22
C ASP A 12 -18.91 -22.15 -18.31
N MET A 13 -18.14 -22.13 -19.39
CA MET A 13 -17.28 -21.01 -19.74
C MET A 13 -18.20 -19.80 -19.93
N GLU A 14 -18.39 -19.00 -18.88
CA GLU A 14 -18.95 -17.66 -19.03
C GLU A 14 -18.14 -17.00 -20.14
N GLY A 15 -18.81 -16.69 -21.25
CA GLY A 15 -18.16 -16.16 -22.44
C GLY A 15 -17.28 -14.97 -22.08
N THR A 16 -16.22 -14.76 -22.87
CA THR A 16 -15.18 -13.74 -22.65
C THR A 16 -15.74 -12.47 -21.99
N TYR A 17 -15.26 -12.14 -20.79
CA TYR A 17 -15.71 -10.98 -20.03
C TYR A 17 -15.20 -9.69 -20.68
N TRP A 18 -15.91 -9.26 -21.74
CA TRP A 18 -15.53 -8.16 -22.64
C TRP A 18 -15.32 -6.84 -21.90
N SER A 19 -16.12 -6.57 -20.85
CA SER A 19 -15.96 -5.40 -20.00
C SER A 19 -14.62 -5.40 -19.27
N GLY A 20 -14.20 -6.52 -18.67
CA GLY A 20 -12.91 -6.62 -17.99
C GLY A 20 -11.72 -6.58 -18.93
N LEU A 21 -11.84 -7.12 -20.15
CA LEU A 21 -10.83 -6.92 -21.19
C LEU A 21 -10.70 -5.45 -21.60
N GLY A 22 -11.83 -4.74 -21.70
CA GLY A 22 -11.86 -3.30 -21.96
C GLY A 22 -11.15 -2.50 -20.87
N PHE A 23 -11.46 -2.75 -19.59
CA PHE A 23 -10.79 -2.10 -18.47
C PHE A 23 -9.30 -2.43 -18.39
N SER A 24 -8.92 -3.69 -18.65
CA SER A 24 -7.51 -4.12 -18.66
C SER A 24 -6.73 -3.43 -19.78
N GLY A 25 -7.31 -3.35 -20.97
CA GLY A 25 -6.74 -2.63 -22.12
C GLY A 25 -6.59 -1.13 -21.85
N LEU A 26 -7.58 -0.51 -21.19
CA LEU A 26 -7.53 0.90 -20.79
C LEU A 26 -6.41 1.14 -19.77
N GLY A 27 -6.30 0.30 -18.74
CA GLY A 27 -5.23 0.38 -17.75
C GLY A 27 -3.84 0.20 -18.36
N ALA A 28 -3.69 -0.78 -19.26
CA ALA A 28 -2.46 -1.02 -20.00
C ALA A 28 -2.09 0.17 -20.91
N GLY A 29 -3.06 0.71 -21.64
CA GLY A 29 -2.87 1.90 -22.49
C GLY A 29 -2.48 3.14 -21.70
N ALA A 30 -3.14 3.39 -20.57
CA ALA A 30 -2.81 4.50 -19.68
C ALA A 30 -1.38 4.36 -19.11
N MET A 31 -0.98 3.17 -18.66
CA MET A 31 0.37 2.92 -18.15
C MET A 31 1.45 3.09 -19.23
N LEU A 32 1.19 2.61 -20.46
CA LEU A 32 2.08 2.79 -21.60
C LEU A 32 2.21 4.26 -21.97
N LEU A 33 1.11 5.01 -22.00
CA LEU A 33 1.11 6.45 -22.27
C LEU A 33 1.92 7.19 -21.20
N LEU A 34 1.66 6.95 -19.91
CA LEU A 34 2.40 7.59 -18.83
C LEU A 34 3.91 7.27 -18.88
N THR A 35 4.27 6.03 -19.21
CA THR A 35 5.66 5.61 -19.38
C THR A 35 6.32 6.29 -20.57
N TRP A 36 5.61 6.37 -21.70
CA TRP A 36 6.10 7.01 -22.93
C TRP A 36 6.30 8.52 -22.74
N VAL A 37 5.34 9.21 -22.13
CA VAL A 37 5.45 10.65 -21.88
C VAL A 37 6.58 10.94 -20.89
N ARG A 38 6.79 10.10 -19.87
CA ARG A 38 7.96 10.22 -18.97
C ARG A 38 9.29 10.09 -19.73
N GLN A 39 9.39 9.13 -20.66
CA GLN A 39 10.61 8.97 -21.46
C GLN A 39 10.88 10.17 -22.37
N ARG A 40 9.82 10.83 -22.86
CA ARG A 40 9.94 11.98 -23.78
C ARG A 40 10.14 13.32 -23.07
N PHE A 41 9.60 13.46 -21.85
CA PHE A 41 9.64 14.68 -21.04
C PHE A 41 10.28 14.39 -19.67
N LEU A 42 11.61 14.42 -19.62
CA LEU A 42 12.40 14.24 -18.38
C LEU A 42 12.11 15.32 -17.30
N TRP A 43 11.53 16.46 -17.68
CA TRP A 43 11.10 17.52 -16.76
C TRP A 43 9.80 17.15 -15.99
N TRP A 44 9.01 16.19 -16.48
CA TRP A 44 7.68 15.95 -15.91
C TRP A 44 7.77 15.31 -14.51
N PRO A 45 7.24 15.95 -13.46
CA PRO A 45 7.38 15.50 -12.07
C PRO A 45 6.46 14.31 -11.72
N LEU A 46 5.61 13.88 -12.65
CA LEU A 46 4.58 12.87 -12.42
C LEU A 46 5.17 11.47 -12.66
N HIS A 47 5.49 10.78 -11.57
CA HIS A 47 6.06 9.44 -11.64
C HIS A 47 4.93 8.41 -11.90
N PRO A 48 5.01 7.60 -12.99
CA PRO A 48 4.00 6.57 -13.32
C PRO A 48 3.89 5.44 -12.29
N ILE A 49 4.66 5.50 -11.20
CA ILE A 49 4.61 4.53 -10.10
C ILE A 49 3.34 4.72 -9.28
N GLY A 50 2.79 5.93 -9.18
CA GLY A 50 1.56 6.18 -8.44
C GLY A 50 0.35 5.45 -9.03
N PHE A 51 0.29 5.33 -10.36
CA PHE A 51 -0.85 4.75 -11.07
C PHE A 51 -1.12 3.27 -10.72
N PRO A 52 -0.14 2.35 -10.80
CA PRO A 52 -0.33 0.96 -10.38
C PRO A 52 -0.32 0.77 -8.86
N ILE A 53 0.35 1.64 -8.09
CA ILE A 53 0.42 1.48 -6.63
C ILE A 53 -0.92 1.80 -5.98
N MET A 54 -1.69 2.76 -6.51
CA MET A 54 -2.96 3.18 -5.92
C MET A 54 -4.06 2.11 -5.95
N THR A 55 -3.91 1.05 -6.75
CA THR A 55 -4.86 -0.07 -6.77
C THR A 55 -4.63 -1.07 -5.64
N SER A 56 -3.50 -0.97 -4.94
CA SER A 56 -3.18 -1.87 -3.83
C SER A 56 -4.01 -1.50 -2.62
N TRP A 57 -4.71 -2.48 -2.03
CA TRP A 57 -5.50 -2.29 -0.81
C TRP A 57 -4.67 -1.62 0.31
N VAL A 58 -3.40 -1.99 0.45
CA VAL A 58 -2.46 -1.37 1.41
C VAL A 58 -2.35 0.14 1.23
N VAL A 59 -2.37 0.63 0.00
CA VAL A 59 -2.18 2.04 -0.33
C VAL A 59 -3.45 2.84 -0.05
N ASP A 60 -4.62 2.23 -0.20
CA ASP A 60 -5.91 2.86 0.10
C ASP A 60 -6.06 3.25 1.59
N TRP A 61 -5.37 2.55 2.49
CA TRP A 61 -5.36 2.87 3.93
C TRP A 61 -4.14 3.71 4.31
N MET A 62 -3.03 3.57 3.57
CA MET A 62 -1.77 4.25 3.89
C MET A 62 -1.57 5.59 3.16
N TRP A 63 -2.36 5.93 2.14
CA TRP A 63 -2.12 7.14 1.32
C TRP A 63 -2.05 8.42 2.17
N PHE A 64 -2.92 8.54 3.18
CA PHE A 64 -2.92 9.69 4.08
C PHE A 64 -1.66 9.74 4.95
N SER A 65 -1.19 8.57 5.41
CA SER A 65 0.07 8.46 6.16
C SER A 65 1.27 8.80 5.29
N ILE A 66 1.27 8.39 4.01
CA ILE A 66 2.31 8.72 3.03
C ILE A 66 2.34 10.23 2.78
N PHE A 67 1.18 10.86 2.61
CA PHE A 67 1.07 12.31 2.47
C PHE A 67 1.65 13.04 3.69
N PHE A 68 1.31 12.59 4.89
CA PHE A 68 1.83 13.19 6.12
C PHE A 68 3.34 13.02 6.26
N ALA A 69 3.86 11.82 5.96
CA ALA A 69 5.30 11.56 5.95
C ALA A 69 6.05 12.44 4.95
N TRP A 70 5.49 12.63 3.75
CA TRP A 70 6.02 13.54 2.74
C TRP A 70 6.00 14.99 3.23
N LEU A 71 4.88 15.45 3.80
CA LEU A 71 4.73 16.81 4.33
C LEU A 71 5.78 17.11 5.41
N ILE A 72 5.92 16.21 6.39
CA ILE A 72 6.94 16.32 7.44
C ILE A 72 8.34 16.38 6.83
N LYS A 73 8.65 15.50 5.88
CA LYS A 73 9.95 15.48 5.19
C LYS A 73 10.25 16.80 4.47
N VAL A 74 9.27 17.36 3.74
CA VAL A 74 9.43 18.64 3.05
C VAL A 74 9.65 19.78 4.05
N ILE A 75 8.92 19.81 5.16
CA ILE A 75 9.09 20.81 6.22
C ILE A 75 10.49 20.69 6.83
N ILE A 76 10.93 19.49 7.20
CA ILE A 76 12.27 19.25 7.78
C ILE A 76 13.36 19.72 6.82
N LEU A 77 13.26 19.39 5.53
CA LEU A 77 14.26 19.76 4.54
C LEU A 77 14.26 21.28 4.27
N LYS A 78 13.08 21.92 4.26
CA LYS A 78 12.96 23.35 4.00
C LYS A 78 13.44 24.22 5.16
N TYR A 79 13.24 23.79 6.40
CA TYR A 79 13.57 24.60 7.59
C TYR A 79 14.79 24.11 8.39
N GLY A 80 15.16 22.83 8.29
CA GLY A 80 16.15 22.21 9.17
C GLY A 80 17.49 21.82 8.52
N GLY A 81 17.60 21.80 7.19
CA GLY A 81 18.83 21.39 6.50
C GLY A 81 19.24 19.93 6.77
N ALA A 82 20.46 19.57 6.35
CA ALA A 82 20.94 18.18 6.39
C ALA A 82 21.09 17.59 7.80
N ALA A 83 21.42 18.43 8.80
CA ALA A 83 21.62 17.98 10.18
C ALA A 83 20.31 17.59 10.88
N VAL A 84 19.22 18.34 10.63
CA VAL A 84 17.90 18.01 11.20
C VAL A 84 17.31 16.78 10.51
N PHE A 85 17.62 16.55 9.24
CA PHE A 85 17.21 15.33 8.54
C PHE A 85 17.77 14.06 9.22
N THR A 86 19.05 14.06 9.62
CA THR A 86 19.65 12.93 10.35
C THR A 86 19.00 12.73 11.72
N ARG A 87 18.67 13.81 12.44
CA ARG A 87 17.98 13.73 13.74
C ARG A 87 16.55 13.18 13.60
N SER A 88 15.84 13.59 12.55
CA SER A 88 14.49 13.11 12.27
C SER A 88 14.48 11.62 11.93
N ARG A 89 15.53 11.09 11.31
CA ARG A 89 15.68 9.65 11.07
C ARG A 89 15.64 8.86 12.37
N ASP A 90 16.33 9.32 13.41
CA ASP A 90 16.32 8.65 14.72
C ASP A 90 14.93 8.69 15.37
N PHE A 91 14.17 9.78 15.20
CA PHE A 91 12.78 9.88 15.66
C PHE A 91 11.87 8.86 14.96
N PHE A 92 11.97 8.72 13.63
CA PHE A 92 11.17 7.73 12.89
C PHE A 92 11.55 6.30 13.26
N LEU A 93 12.84 6.02 13.50
CA LEU A 93 13.27 4.72 14.03
C LEU A 93 12.67 4.47 15.42
N GLY A 94 12.62 5.49 16.27
CA GLY A 94 11.94 5.42 17.57
C GLY A 94 10.45 5.09 17.46
N LEU A 95 9.74 5.65 16.47
CA LEU A 95 8.33 5.31 16.22
C LEU A 95 8.14 3.83 15.82
N ILE A 96 9.03 3.29 14.97
CA ILE A 96 8.99 1.87 14.57
C ILE A 96 9.20 0.97 15.78
N VAL A 97 10.21 1.29 16.60
CA VAL A 97 10.51 0.55 17.83
C VAL A 97 9.34 0.65 18.81
N GLY A 98 8.72 1.83 18.96
CA GLY A 98 7.54 2.03 19.80
C GLY A 98 6.36 1.14 19.38
N ARG A 99 6.08 1.03 18.08
CA ARG A 99 5.04 0.12 17.57
C ARG A 99 5.35 -1.34 17.91
N MET A 100 6.59 -1.78 17.73
CA MET A 100 7.02 -3.13 18.11
C MET A 100 6.89 -3.37 19.62
N PHE A 101 7.23 -2.38 20.44
CA PHE A 101 7.15 -2.48 21.90
C PHE A 101 5.71 -2.60 22.39
N ILE A 102 4.78 -1.84 21.80
CA ILE A 102 3.35 -1.92 22.14
C ILE A 102 2.75 -3.26 21.69
N SER A 103 3.05 -3.70 20.46
CA SER A 103 2.61 -5.01 19.96
C SER A 103 3.18 -6.18 20.78
N GLY A 104 4.47 -6.11 21.15
CA GLY A 104 5.10 -7.09 22.03
C GLY A 104 4.56 -7.05 23.46
N GLY A 105 4.27 -5.85 23.99
CA GLY A 105 3.67 -5.67 25.31
C GLY A 105 2.29 -6.32 25.41
N TRP A 106 1.45 -6.15 24.39
CA TRP A 106 0.15 -6.82 24.33
C TRP A 106 0.27 -8.34 24.27
N LEU A 107 1.27 -8.88 23.56
CA LEU A 107 1.56 -10.31 23.57
C LEU A 107 1.89 -10.84 24.98
N VAL A 108 2.66 -10.08 25.76
CA VAL A 108 2.99 -10.46 27.15
C VAL A 108 1.75 -10.43 28.04
N VAL A 109 0.89 -9.41 27.89
CA VAL A 109 -0.37 -9.29 28.64
C VAL A 109 -1.32 -10.45 28.30
N ASP A 110 -1.44 -10.81 27.03
CA ASP A 110 -2.27 -11.94 26.58
C ASP A 110 -1.74 -13.27 27.12
N TYR A 111 -0.41 -13.46 27.16
CA TYR A 111 0.21 -14.63 27.79
C TYR A 111 -0.11 -14.73 29.29
N LEU A 112 -0.09 -13.62 30.02
CA LEU A 112 -0.38 -13.59 31.46
C LEU A 112 -1.87 -13.75 31.76
N THR A 113 -2.75 -13.28 30.88
CA THR A 113 -4.21 -13.28 31.11
C THR A 113 -4.90 -14.54 30.56
N GLY A 114 -4.17 -15.39 29.82
CA GLY A 114 -4.70 -16.62 29.23
C GLY A 114 -5.71 -16.41 28.10
N MET A 115 -5.86 -15.17 27.61
CA MET A 115 -6.74 -14.83 26.49
C MET A 115 -5.99 -15.03 25.17
N VAL A 116 -6.30 -16.13 24.45
CA VAL A 116 -5.59 -16.53 23.20
C VAL A 116 -6.44 -16.23 21.95
N SER A 117 -7.31 -15.22 21.98
CA SER A 117 -8.23 -14.93 20.84
C SER A 117 -8.49 -13.45 20.59
N ASN A 118 -7.62 -12.57 21.10
CA ASN A 118 -7.71 -11.16 20.74
C ASN A 118 -6.99 -10.96 19.39
N PRO A 119 -7.58 -10.29 18.39
CA PRO A 119 -6.88 -10.04 17.13
C PRO A 119 -5.83 -8.94 17.31
N ILE A 120 -4.69 -9.30 17.91
CA ILE A 120 -3.55 -8.42 18.23
C ILE A 120 -2.81 -7.96 16.96
N PHE A 121 -2.92 -8.74 15.89
CA PHE A 121 -2.32 -8.47 14.59
C PHE A 121 -3.41 -8.49 13.51
N TRP A 122 -4.16 -7.40 13.39
CA TRP A 122 -4.86 -7.11 12.13
C TRP A 122 -3.81 -6.55 11.17
N ILE A 123 -3.34 -7.39 10.24
CA ILE A 123 -2.61 -6.99 9.05
C ILE A 123 -3.48 -7.26 7.83
#